data_AF-H6NLC4-F1
#
_entry.id   AF-H6NLC4-F1
#
_cell.length_a   1.000
_cell.length_b   1.000
_cell.length_c   1.000
_cell.angle_alpha   90.00
_cell.angle_beta   90.00
_cell.angle_gamma   90.00
#
_symmetry.space_group_name_H-M   'P 1'
#
loop_
_entity.id
_entity.type
_entity.pdbx_description
1 polymer ?
#
loop_
_entity_poly.entity_id
_entity_poly.type
_entity_poly.pdbx_seq_one_letter_code
_entity_poly.pdbx_strand_id
1 'polypeptide(L)'
;MSYESALGTPGALEAFRREMTEEGFTPFRLFLEGFRERLKTFGDGETERVRDLLDTAKGLFPEPRVFSPSWALVWDEFEGILTTKSAVLASIPQEKRDGEWQIILDNPFTNTDLVCYPGMTFMNAAYMYAYFRTDLKQNEYLRLQKVATLIITQGGEELGLVTASQEDR
;
A
#
# COMPACT_ATOMS: atom_id res chain seq x y z
N MET A 1 11.08 -21.17 -3.10
CA MET A 1 12.08 -20.22 -2.54
C MET A 1 11.38 -18.88 -2.30
N SER A 2 11.76 -18.09 -1.29
CA SER A 2 11.25 -16.71 -1.19
C SER A 2 11.93 -15.87 -2.27
N TYR A 3 11.19 -15.04 -3.02
CA TYR A 3 11.76 -14.21 -4.09
C TYR A 3 12.87 -13.28 -3.57
N GLU A 4 12.78 -12.84 -2.30
CA GLU A 4 13.82 -12.05 -1.63
C GLU A 4 15.17 -12.80 -1.54
N SER A 5 15.14 -14.14 -1.44
CA SER A 5 16.36 -14.96 -1.43
C SER A 5 16.95 -15.18 -2.83
N ALA A 6 16.14 -15.06 -3.88
CA ALA A 6 16.60 -15.17 -5.26
C ALA A 6 17.26 -13.89 -5.78
N LEU A 7 16.89 -12.73 -5.23
CA LEU A 7 17.32 -11.40 -5.69
C LEU A 7 18.73 -10.98 -5.26
N GLY A 8 19.47 -11.84 -4.53
CA GLY A 8 20.84 -11.55 -4.04
C GLY A 8 21.97 -12.34 -4.71
N THR A 9 21.67 -13.30 -5.61
CA THR A 9 22.69 -14.20 -6.18
C THR A 9 22.51 -14.33 -7.69
N PRO A 10 23.55 -14.10 -8.53
CA PRO A 10 23.42 -14.12 -9.99
C PRO A 10 22.82 -15.41 -10.58
N GLY A 11 23.12 -16.58 -10.00
CA GLY A 11 22.56 -17.87 -10.44
C GLY A 11 21.14 -18.15 -9.92
N ALA A 12 20.74 -17.54 -8.81
CA ALA A 12 19.40 -17.70 -8.26
C ALA A 12 18.36 -16.88 -9.05
N LEU A 13 18.78 -15.74 -9.60
CA LEU A 13 17.93 -14.85 -10.37
C LEU A 13 17.49 -15.48 -11.70
N GLU A 14 18.40 -16.15 -12.41
CA GLU A 14 18.08 -16.82 -13.67
C GLU A 14 17.22 -18.07 -13.45
N ALA A 15 17.49 -18.83 -12.37
CA ALA A 15 16.66 -19.96 -11.98
C ALA A 15 15.22 -19.51 -11.66
N PHE A 16 15.07 -18.39 -10.95
CA PHE A 16 13.78 -17.79 -10.62
C PHE A 16 13.03 -17.31 -11.88
N ARG A 17 13.73 -16.64 -12.80
CA ARG A 17 13.13 -16.22 -14.08
C ARG A 17 12.62 -17.43 -14.87
N ARG A 18 13.40 -18.51 -14.91
CA ARG A 18 13.02 -19.75 -15.60
C ARG A 18 11.79 -20.40 -14.97
N GLU A 19 11.78 -20.58 -13.64
CA GLU A 19 10.63 -21.11 -12.88
C GLU A 19 9.34 -20.35 -13.23
N MET A 20 9.40 -19.01 -13.19
CA MET A 20 8.24 -18.16 -13.51
C MET A 20 7.79 -18.31 -14.98
N THR A 21 8.74 -18.41 -15.91
CA THR A 21 8.43 -18.50 -17.35
C THR A 21 7.90 -19.87 -17.75
N GLU A 22 8.38 -20.95 -17.12
CA GLU A 22 7.97 -22.32 -17.41
C GLU A 22 6.61 -22.67 -16.79
N GLU A 23 6.36 -22.22 -15.56
CA GLU A 23 5.11 -22.50 -14.83
C GLU A 23 4.03 -21.44 -15.05
N GLY A 24 4.40 -20.26 -15.54
CA GLY A 24 3.49 -19.23 -16.04
C GLY A 24 2.70 -18.49 -14.95
N PHE A 25 1.37 -18.51 -15.07
CA PHE A 25 0.47 -17.62 -14.33
C PHE A 25 0.57 -17.74 -12.81
N THR A 26 0.51 -18.96 -12.27
CA THR A 26 0.32 -19.17 -10.82
C THR A 26 1.54 -18.70 -10.00
N PRO A 27 2.78 -19.08 -10.33
CA PRO A 27 3.94 -18.58 -9.60
C PRO A 27 4.12 -17.08 -9.74
N PHE A 28 3.85 -16.52 -10.92
CA PHE A 28 3.93 -15.09 -11.13
C PHE A 28 2.89 -14.32 -10.30
N ARG A 29 1.67 -14.85 -10.17
CA ARG A 29 0.65 -14.28 -9.26
C ARG A 29 1.15 -14.25 -7.80
N LEU A 30 1.70 -15.37 -7.32
CA LEU A 30 2.22 -15.46 -5.94
C LEU A 30 3.40 -14.51 -5.71
N PHE A 31 4.25 -14.35 -6.72
CA PHE A 31 5.32 -13.36 -6.71
C PHE A 31 4.78 -11.93 -6.56
N LEU A 32 3.79 -11.55 -7.40
CA LEU A 32 3.15 -10.24 -7.30
C LEU A 32 2.46 -10.03 -5.94
N GLU A 33 1.81 -11.06 -5.38
CA GLU A 33 1.20 -11.00 -4.05
C GLU A 33 2.25 -10.77 -2.96
N GLY A 34 3.37 -11.50 -3.01
CA GLY A 34 4.49 -11.28 -2.10
C GLY A 34 5.08 -9.87 -2.21
N PHE A 35 5.11 -9.31 -3.42
CA PHE A 35 5.57 -7.93 -3.65
C PHE A 35 4.56 -6.90 -3.11
N ARG A 36 3.25 -7.12 -3.30
CA ARG A 36 2.20 -6.26 -2.70
C ARG A 36 2.29 -6.25 -1.18
N GLU A 37 2.49 -7.41 -0.56
CA GLU A 37 2.64 -7.47 0.90
C GLU A 37 3.89 -6.72 1.36
N ARG A 38 4.99 -6.76 0.59
CA ARG A 38 6.17 -5.94 0.85
C ARG A 38 5.87 -4.45 0.74
N LEU A 39 5.15 -4.02 -0.30
CA LEU A 39 4.69 -2.63 -0.46
C LEU A 39 3.82 -2.17 0.71
N LYS A 40 2.97 -3.06 1.23
CA LYS A 40 2.13 -2.78 2.39
C LYS A 40 2.93 -2.63 3.69
N THR A 41 3.95 -3.45 3.89
CA THR A 41 4.63 -3.57 5.18
C THR A 41 5.91 -2.74 5.32
N PHE A 42 6.57 -2.34 4.24
CA PHE A 42 7.86 -1.63 4.35
C PHE A 42 7.74 -0.34 5.18
N GLY A 43 8.72 -0.10 6.06
CA GLY A 43 8.80 1.06 6.93
C GLY A 43 9.95 2.00 6.59
N ASP A 44 10.29 2.87 7.55
CA ASP A 44 11.43 3.77 7.40
C ASP A 44 12.74 3.00 7.21
N GLY A 45 13.64 3.53 6.38
CA GLY A 45 14.92 2.91 6.09
C GLY A 45 14.86 1.75 5.08
N GLU A 46 13.67 1.30 4.67
CA GLU A 46 13.52 0.21 3.70
C GLU A 46 13.20 0.69 2.27
N THR A 47 12.93 1.99 2.09
CA THR A 47 12.52 2.56 0.79
C THR A 47 13.49 2.24 -0.35
N GLU A 48 14.79 2.45 -0.14
CA GLU A 48 15.81 2.20 -1.18
C GLU A 48 15.86 0.72 -1.53
N ARG A 49 15.91 -0.16 -0.52
CA ARG A 49 15.88 -1.61 -0.72
C ARG A 49 14.64 -2.05 -1.51
N VAL A 50 13.45 -1.55 -1.19
CA VAL A 50 12.22 -1.92 -1.90
C VAL A 50 12.23 -1.40 -3.34
N ARG A 51 12.82 -0.22 -3.58
CA ARG A 51 13.03 0.32 -4.92
C ARG A 51 13.94 -0.58 -5.76
N ASP A 52 15.08 -0.98 -5.21
CA ASP A 52 16.01 -1.87 -5.91
C ASP A 52 15.35 -3.22 -6.25
N LEU A 53 14.53 -3.75 -5.33
CA LEU A 53 13.76 -4.97 -5.59
C LEU A 53 12.74 -4.78 -6.72
N LEU A 54 12.06 -3.62 -6.77
CA LEU A 54 11.10 -3.30 -7.84
C LEU A 54 11.81 -3.17 -9.19
N ASP A 55 12.93 -2.45 -9.24
CA ASP A 55 13.71 -2.26 -10.46
C ASP A 55 14.26 -3.59 -10.99
N THR A 56 14.71 -4.46 -10.09
CA THR A 56 15.15 -5.81 -10.45
C THR A 56 13.98 -6.64 -10.99
N ALA A 57 12.81 -6.60 -10.34
CA ALA A 57 11.61 -7.30 -10.81
C ALA A 57 11.18 -6.83 -12.22
N LYS A 58 11.16 -5.50 -12.45
CA LYS A 58 10.89 -4.89 -13.76
C LYS A 58 11.90 -5.35 -14.81
N GLY A 59 13.18 -5.46 -14.45
CA GLY A 59 14.23 -5.96 -15.34
C GLY A 59 14.06 -7.43 -15.75
N LEU A 60 13.61 -8.29 -14.82
CA LEU A 60 13.37 -9.71 -15.11
C LEU A 60 12.13 -9.95 -15.96
N PHE A 61 11.08 -9.18 -15.69
CA PHE A 61 9.76 -9.35 -16.29
C PHE A 61 9.24 -8.02 -16.85
N PRO A 62 9.86 -7.49 -17.92
CA PRO A 62 9.51 -6.16 -18.45
C PRO A 62 8.09 -6.11 -19.03
N GLU A 63 7.55 -7.25 -19.50
CA GLU A 63 6.19 -7.36 -20.03
C GLU A 63 5.33 -8.31 -19.19
N PRO A 64 4.85 -7.90 -17.99
CA PRO A 64 4.04 -8.76 -17.12
C PRO A 64 2.73 -9.24 -17.76
N ARG A 65 2.24 -8.51 -18.78
CA ARG A 65 1.07 -8.87 -19.59
C ARG A 65 1.16 -10.25 -20.26
N VAL A 66 2.37 -10.78 -20.46
CA VAL A 66 2.57 -12.11 -21.06
C VAL A 66 2.08 -13.24 -20.15
N PHE A 67 2.10 -13.02 -18.83
CA PHE A 67 1.58 -13.97 -17.84
C PHE A 67 0.07 -13.78 -17.64
N SER A 68 -0.39 -12.53 -17.65
CA SER A 68 -1.83 -12.20 -17.65
C SER A 68 -2.07 -10.77 -18.15
N PRO A 69 -3.05 -10.53 -19.05
CA PRO A 69 -3.40 -9.19 -19.51
C PRO A 69 -3.76 -8.20 -18.38
N SER A 70 -4.27 -8.70 -17.24
CA SER A 70 -4.61 -7.86 -16.09
C SER A 70 -3.40 -7.23 -15.40
N TRP A 71 -2.19 -7.70 -15.69
CA TRP A 71 -0.96 -7.18 -15.11
C TRP A 71 -0.22 -6.19 -16.02
N ALA A 72 -0.84 -5.73 -17.11
CA ALA A 72 -0.20 -4.81 -18.05
C ALA A 72 0.37 -3.54 -17.41
N LEU A 73 -0.24 -3.05 -16.32
CA LEU A 73 0.16 -1.82 -15.61
C LEU A 73 0.67 -2.10 -14.18
N VAL A 74 0.94 -3.35 -13.81
CA VAL A 74 1.27 -3.70 -12.42
C VAL A 74 2.54 -3.02 -11.92
N TRP A 75 3.51 -2.79 -12.80
CA TRP A 75 4.75 -2.08 -12.44
C TRP A 75 4.52 -0.60 -12.18
N ASP A 76 3.68 0.04 -12.99
CA ASP A 76 3.31 1.45 -12.80
C ASP A 76 2.51 1.62 -11.49
N GLU A 77 1.60 0.69 -11.20
CA GLU A 77 0.87 0.62 -9.93
C GLU A 77 1.85 0.51 -8.74
N PHE A 78 2.78 -0.44 -8.78
CA PHE A 78 3.73 -0.67 -7.69
C PHE A 78 4.69 0.50 -7.49
N GLU A 79 5.15 1.12 -8.57
CA GLU A 79 5.99 2.31 -8.54
C GLU A 79 5.25 3.52 -7.97
N GLY A 80 3.98 3.71 -8.34
CA GLY A 80 3.11 4.73 -7.78
C GLY A 80 2.88 4.54 -6.28
N ILE A 81 2.64 3.31 -5.84
CA ILE A 81 2.49 2.96 -4.43
C ILE A 81 3.79 3.24 -3.66
N LEU A 82 4.93 2.72 -4.15
CA LEU A 82 6.23 2.90 -3.50
C LEU A 82 6.58 4.38 -3.35
N THR A 83 6.43 5.15 -4.42
CA THR A 83 6.74 6.58 -4.44
C THR A 83 5.88 7.34 -3.45
N THR A 84 4.56 7.11 -3.50
CA THR A 84 3.60 7.83 -2.66
C THR A 84 3.75 7.46 -1.19
N LYS A 85 3.81 6.16 -0.87
CA LYS A 85 3.98 5.72 0.53
C LYS A 85 5.29 6.21 1.10
N SER A 86 6.38 6.20 0.34
CA SER A 86 7.67 6.75 0.80
C SER A 86 7.60 8.24 1.12
N ALA A 87 6.87 9.02 0.31
CA ALA A 87 6.63 10.44 0.59
C ALA A 87 5.78 10.65 1.86
N VAL A 88 4.77 9.80 2.09
CA VAL A 88 3.97 9.83 3.33
C VAL A 88 4.83 9.52 4.56
N LEU A 89 5.66 8.47 4.50
CA LEU A 89 6.60 8.14 5.57
C LEU A 89 7.54 9.33 5.86
N ALA A 90 8.14 9.92 4.83
CA ALA A 90 9.07 11.05 4.99
C ALA A 90 8.41 12.33 5.53
N SER A 91 7.13 12.56 5.23
CA SER A 91 6.43 13.80 5.60
C SER A 91 5.89 13.82 7.03
N ILE A 92 5.67 12.66 7.63
CA ILE A 92 5.08 12.53 8.97
C ILE A 92 6.13 11.94 9.90
N PRO A 93 6.66 12.71 10.87
CA PRO A 93 7.65 12.22 11.84
C PRO A 93 7.15 11.00 12.62
N GLN A 94 8.06 10.09 12.98
CA GLN A 94 7.70 8.81 13.62
C GLN A 94 6.87 9.00 14.89
N GLU A 95 7.25 9.96 15.72
CA GLU A 95 6.60 10.32 16.98
C GLU A 95 5.16 10.84 16.81
N LYS A 96 4.75 11.21 15.59
CA LYS A 96 3.38 11.68 15.29
C LYS A 96 2.48 10.60 14.70
N ARG A 97 2.98 9.39 14.45
CA ARG A 97 2.26 8.34 13.71
C ARG A 97 1.33 7.49 14.56
N ASP A 98 1.53 7.42 15.87
CA ASP A 98 0.69 6.62 16.74
C ASP A 98 -0.76 7.12 16.80
N GLY A 99 -1.69 6.19 17.02
CA GLY A 99 -3.12 6.47 17.07
C GLY A 99 -3.86 6.06 15.79
N GLU A 100 -5.11 6.49 15.68
CA GLU A 100 -6.00 6.13 14.58
C GLU A 100 -5.83 7.07 13.38
N TRP A 101 -5.79 6.46 12.21
CA TRP A 101 -5.75 7.13 10.91
C TRP A 101 -6.94 6.71 10.07
N GLN A 102 -7.35 7.60 9.18
CA GLN A 102 -8.41 7.37 8.23
C GLN A 102 -8.05 7.89 6.83
N ILE A 103 -8.69 7.29 5.84
CA ILE A 103 -8.65 7.73 4.45
C ILE A 103 -10.02 8.22 4.04
N ILE A 104 -10.09 9.39 3.42
CA ILE A 104 -11.32 9.98 2.89
C ILE A 104 -11.16 10.19 1.38
N LEU A 105 -12.08 9.62 0.61
CA LEU A 105 -12.24 9.86 -0.83
C LEU A 105 -13.53 10.63 -1.06
N ASP A 106 -13.43 11.68 -1.86
CA ASP A 106 -14.51 12.65 -2.03
C ASP A 106 -14.40 13.28 -3.43
N ASN A 107 -15.54 13.55 -4.07
CA ASN A 107 -15.59 14.34 -5.30
C ASN A 107 -16.65 15.44 -5.12
N PRO A 108 -16.23 16.66 -4.75
CA PRO A 108 -17.14 17.74 -4.36
C PRO A 108 -17.98 18.27 -5.54
N PHE A 109 -17.72 17.81 -6.77
CA PHE A 109 -18.46 18.20 -7.96
C PHE A 109 -19.49 17.16 -8.40
N THR A 110 -19.65 16.08 -7.62
CA THR A 110 -20.61 15.01 -7.89
C THR A 110 -21.48 14.78 -6.67
N ASN A 111 -22.66 14.19 -6.87
CA ASN A 111 -23.53 13.74 -5.78
C ASN A 111 -23.18 12.31 -5.32
N THR A 112 -21.96 11.83 -5.60
CA THR A 112 -21.52 10.50 -5.17
C THR A 112 -21.23 10.52 -3.67
N ASP A 113 -21.48 9.40 -3.00
CA ASP A 113 -21.21 9.26 -1.58
C ASP A 113 -19.73 9.46 -1.26
N LEU A 114 -19.46 10.21 -0.20
CA LEU A 114 -18.13 10.28 0.40
C LEU A 114 -17.77 8.91 0.99
N VAL A 115 -16.58 8.42 0.66
CA VAL A 115 -16.08 7.13 1.16
C VAL A 115 -15.06 7.41 2.26
N CYS A 116 -15.25 6.79 3.42
CA CYS A 116 -14.32 6.84 4.53
C CYS A 116 -13.87 5.43 4.93
N TYR A 117 -12.55 5.26 5.08
CA TYR A 117 -11.94 4.08 5.69
C TYR A 117 -11.36 4.51 7.05
N PRO A 118 -12.07 4.31 8.17
CA PRO A 118 -11.59 4.67 9.51
C PRO A 118 -10.77 3.55 10.17
N GLY A 119 -10.28 3.77 11.41
CA GLY A 119 -9.77 2.68 12.25
C GLY A 119 -8.41 2.08 11.84
N MET A 120 -7.60 2.79 11.05
CA MET A 120 -6.32 2.24 10.57
C MET A 120 -5.14 2.66 11.44
N THR A 121 -4.12 1.80 11.48
CA THR A 121 -2.77 2.22 11.88
C THR A 121 -2.17 3.12 10.81
N PHE A 122 -1.18 3.94 11.17
CA PHE A 122 -0.48 4.78 10.20
C PHE A 122 0.08 3.99 9.01
N MET A 123 0.69 2.83 9.25
CA MET A 123 1.28 2.00 8.19
C MET A 123 0.25 1.52 7.17
N ASN A 124 -0.91 1.05 7.66
CA ASN A 124 -2.00 0.64 6.79
C ASN A 124 -2.59 1.84 6.04
N ALA A 125 -2.80 2.97 6.73
CA ALA A 125 -3.33 4.18 6.12
C ALA A 125 -2.38 4.75 5.05
N ALA A 126 -1.07 4.75 5.29
CA ALA A 126 -0.06 5.19 4.32
C ALA A 126 -0.05 4.32 3.06
N TYR A 127 -0.17 2.99 3.22
CA TYR A 127 -0.32 2.07 2.08
C TYR A 127 -1.64 2.30 1.34
N MET A 128 -2.77 2.38 2.03
CA MET A 128 -4.08 2.61 1.41
C MET A 128 -4.15 3.96 0.70
N TYR A 129 -3.57 5.01 1.29
CA TYR A 129 -3.42 6.31 0.63
C TYR A 129 -2.63 6.18 -0.68
N ALA A 130 -1.51 5.47 -0.65
CA ALA A 130 -0.69 5.26 -1.84
C ALA A 130 -1.42 4.43 -2.91
N TYR A 131 -2.14 3.39 -2.50
CA TYR A 131 -2.95 2.53 -3.37
C TYR A 131 -4.09 3.31 -4.03
N PHE A 132 -4.89 4.07 -3.27
CA PHE A 132 -5.98 4.84 -3.87
C PHE A 132 -5.49 5.97 -4.77
N ARG A 133 -4.29 6.52 -4.50
CA ARG A 133 -3.72 7.56 -5.35
C ARG A 133 -3.44 7.08 -6.78
N THR A 134 -3.14 5.80 -7.00
CA THR A 134 -2.85 5.29 -8.36
C THR A 134 -4.07 5.28 -9.26
N ASP A 135 -5.29 5.25 -8.70
CA ASP A 135 -6.57 5.25 -9.45
C ASP A 135 -7.41 6.52 -9.18
N LEU A 136 -6.77 7.60 -8.69
CA LEU A 136 -7.48 8.83 -8.36
C LEU A 136 -7.95 9.54 -9.64
N LYS A 137 -9.26 9.72 -9.80
CA LYS A 137 -9.84 10.32 -11.00
C LYS A 137 -9.80 11.84 -10.96
N GLN A 138 -10.09 12.46 -12.10
CA GLN A 138 -10.19 13.91 -12.19
C GLN A 138 -11.23 14.44 -11.19
N ASN A 139 -10.84 15.48 -10.45
CA ASN A 139 -11.65 16.16 -9.44
C ASN A 139 -11.96 15.33 -8.17
N GLU A 140 -11.39 14.13 -8.03
CA GLU A 140 -11.41 13.40 -6.76
C GLU A 140 -10.33 13.92 -5.81
N TYR A 141 -10.68 14.01 -4.54
CA TYR A 141 -9.80 14.36 -3.44
C TYR A 141 -9.55 13.13 -2.59
N LEU A 142 -8.28 12.86 -2.34
CA LEU A 142 -7.82 11.83 -1.42
C LEU A 142 -7.15 12.49 -0.22
N ARG A 143 -7.65 12.19 0.98
CA ARG A 143 -7.13 12.74 2.24
C ARG A 143 -6.65 11.61 3.14
N LEU A 144 -5.45 11.77 3.70
CA LEU A 144 -4.92 10.98 4.80
C LEU A 144 -5.02 11.83 6.07
N GLN A 145 -5.72 11.34 7.09
CA GLN A 145 -6.01 12.12 8.28
C GLN A 145 -5.78 11.30 9.55
N LYS A 146 -5.12 11.91 10.53
CA LYS A 146 -5.05 11.39 11.90
C LYS A 146 -6.30 11.81 12.67
N VAL A 147 -6.97 10.86 13.32
CA VAL A 147 -8.13 11.13 14.16
C VAL A 147 -7.63 11.58 15.53
N ALA A 148 -7.93 12.84 15.87
CA ALA A 148 -7.57 13.40 17.17
C ALA A 148 -8.69 13.24 18.22
N THR A 149 -9.94 13.33 17.78
CA THR A 149 -11.12 13.20 18.64
C THR A 149 -12.25 12.61 17.81
N LEU A 150 -12.93 11.62 18.37
CA LEU A 150 -14.03 10.92 17.72
C LEU A 150 -15.21 10.82 18.68
N ILE A 151 -16.40 11.18 18.20
CA ILE A 151 -17.67 10.98 18.91
C ILE A 151 -18.51 10.06 18.03
N ILE A 152 -18.90 8.91 18.57
CA ILE A 152 -19.79 7.96 17.89
C ILE A 152 -21.10 7.94 18.66
N THR A 153 -22.21 8.03 17.92
CA THR A 153 -23.55 7.79 18.46
C THR A 153 -24.24 6.80 17.53
N GLN A 154 -24.61 5.65 18.07
CA GLN A 154 -25.39 4.66 17.33
C GLN A 154 -26.87 4.89 17.61
N GLY A 155 -27.69 5.00 16.56
CA GLY A 155 -29.13 5.02 16.74
C GLY A 155 -29.62 3.64 17.20
N GLY A 156 -30.33 3.58 18.33
CA GLY A 156 -31.05 2.37 18.76
C GLY A 156 -30.88 1.92 20.21
N GLU A 157 -29.92 2.41 21.00
CA GLU A 157 -29.80 2.18 22.45
C GLU A 157 -28.68 3.07 23.05
N GLU A 158 -28.85 3.53 24.30
CA GLU A 158 -27.88 4.35 25.03
C GLU A 158 -26.58 3.57 25.28
N LEU A 159 -25.51 3.91 24.56
CA LEU A 159 -24.16 3.44 24.87
C LEU A 159 -23.30 4.60 25.33
N GLY A 160 -22.79 4.45 26.56
CA GLY A 160 -21.99 5.42 27.28
C GLY A 160 -20.72 5.82 26.54
N LEU A 161 -20.31 7.07 26.79
CA LEU A 161 -19.07 7.67 26.32
C LEU A 161 -17.88 6.72 26.54
N VAL A 162 -17.26 6.26 25.46
CA VAL A 162 -15.92 5.68 25.51
C VAL A 162 -14.94 6.82 25.27
N THR A 163 -14.43 7.41 26.33
CA THR A 163 -13.26 8.28 26.23
C THR A 163 -12.05 7.38 25.99
N ALA A 164 -11.32 7.62 24.90
CA ALA A 164 -9.97 7.10 24.77
C ALA A 164 -9.13 7.72 25.89
N SER A 165 -8.87 6.95 26.94
CA SER A 165 -7.99 7.35 28.03
C SER A 165 -6.61 7.66 27.46
N GLN A 166 -6.26 8.94 27.42
CA GLN A 166 -4.88 9.36 27.53
C GLN A 166 -4.56 9.35 29.04
N GLU A 167 -3.86 8.32 29.49
CA GLU A 167 -3.17 8.37 30.78
C GLU A 167 -1.70 8.76 30.55
N ASP A 168 -1.42 9.99 30.97
CA ASP A 168 -0.19 10.55 31.54
C ASP A 168 1.08 9.65 31.61
N ARG A 169 2.14 10.07 30.92
CA ARG A 169 3.32 10.74 31.53
C ARG A 169 4.36 11.16 30.49
#